data_AF-A0A965I5R5-F1
#
_entry.id   AF-A0A965I5R5-F1
#
_cell.length_a   1.000
_cell.length_b   1.000
_cell.length_c   1.000
_cell.angle_alpha   90.00
_cell.angle_beta   90.00
_cell.angle_gamma   90.00
#
_symmetry.space_group_name_H-M   'P 1'
#
loop_
_entity.id
_entity.type
_entity.pdbx_description
1 polymer ?
#
loop_
_entity_poly.entity_id
_entity_poly.type
_entity_poly.pdbx_seq_one_letter_code
_entity_poly.pdbx_strand_id
1 'polypeptide(L)' 'MLTAFVLVCALNSAEDCIELKDIRGPYATKDKCYDRVQEIVADARGQFDNDVEYMWKCTVDTDVVSKAA' A
#
# COMPACT_ATOMS: atom_id res chain seq x y z
N MET A 1 12.93 -5.07 -7.31
CA MET A 1 11.99 -3.94 -7.49
C MET A 1 11.02 -3.93 -6.32
N LEU A 2 10.40 -2.80 -5.98
CA LEU A 2 9.57 -2.60 -4.79
C LEU A 2 8.10 -2.37 -5.14
N THR A 3 7.19 -3.07 -4.49
CA THR A 3 5.75 -2.84 -4.59
C THR A 3 5.29 -1.98 -3.41
N ALA A 4 4.45 -1.00 -3.71
CA ALA A 4 3.82 -0.14 -2.71
C ALA A 4 2.57 -0.82 -2.12
N PHE A 5 2.45 -0.75 -0.80
CA PHE A 5 1.27 -1.20 -0.07
C PHE A 5 0.86 -0.09 0.91
N VAL A 6 -0.46 0.13 1.02
CA VAL A 6 -1.06 1.04 1.99
C VAL A 6 -2.07 0.23 2.80
N LEU A 7 -2.07 0.37 4.11
CA LEU A 7 -3.05 -0.21 5.00
C LEU A 7 -3.90 0.93 5.56
N VAL A 8 -5.22 0.81 5.40
CA VAL A 8 -6.20 1.77 5.93
C VAL A 8 -6.91 1.10 7.08
N CYS A 9 -6.79 1.64 8.29
CA CYS A 9 -7.36 1.04 9.50
C CYS A 9 -8.32 2.02 10.18
N ALA A 10 -9.44 1.53 10.70
CA ALA A 10 -10.31 2.34 11.55
C ALA A 10 -9.59 2.69 12.87
N LEU A 11 -9.65 3.97 13.29
CA LEU A 11 -8.98 4.41 14.53
C LEU A 11 -9.51 3.69 15.78
N ASN A 12 -10.75 3.26 15.76
CA ASN A 12 -11.44 2.62 16.89
C ASN A 12 -11.39 1.08 16.84
N SER A 13 -10.79 0.48 15.81
CA SER A 13 -10.73 -0.98 15.64
C SER A 13 -9.50 -1.37 14.81
N ALA A 14 -8.48 -1.89 15.48
CA ALA A 14 -7.26 -2.37 14.82
C ALA A 14 -7.47 -3.66 14.00
N GLU A 15 -8.62 -4.33 14.15
CA GLU A 15 -8.98 -5.51 13.37
C GLU A 15 -9.64 -5.14 12.02
N ASP A 16 -10.15 -3.91 11.89
CA ASP A 16 -10.82 -3.41 10.69
C ASP A 16 -9.84 -2.63 9.79
N CYS A 17 -8.88 -3.36 9.23
CA CYS A 17 -7.90 -2.82 8.29
C CYS A 17 -8.09 -3.37 6.87
N ILE A 18 -7.94 -2.51 5.87
CA ILE A 18 -7.97 -2.86 4.44
C ILE A 18 -6.59 -2.61 3.84
N GLU A 19 -6.00 -3.64 3.23
CA GLU A 19 -4.74 -3.51 2.50
C GLU A 19 -5.00 -3.15 1.04
N LEU A 20 -4.36 -2.08 0.58
CA LEU A 20 -4.31 -1.61 -0.80
C LEU A 20 -2.94 -1.97 -1.38
N LYS A 21 -2.89 -2.98 -2.26
CA LYS A 21 -1.70 -3.36 -3.03
C LYS A 21 -1.65 -2.57 -4.33
N ASP A 22 -0.53 -1.91 -4.61
CA ASP A 22 -0.34 -1.23 -5.89
C ASP A 22 -0.20 -2.24 -7.04
N ILE A 23 -0.99 -2.04 -8.09
CA ILE A 23 -0.97 -2.86 -9.31
C ILE A 23 -0.09 -2.27 -10.43
N ARG A 24 0.41 -1.04 -10.26
CA ARG A 24 1.22 -0.34 -11.26
C ARG A 24 2.71 -0.62 -11.14
N GLY A 25 3.17 -0.88 -9.92
CA GLY A 25 4.54 -1.27 -9.63
C GLY A 25 4.96 -2.60 -10.29
N PRO A 26 6.19 -3.06 -10.03
CA PRO A 26 7.09 -2.59 -8.97
C PRO A 26 8.06 -1.47 -9.40
N TYR A 27 8.51 -0.66 -8.45
CA TYR A 27 9.37 0.51 -8.64
C TYR A 27 10.85 0.20 -8.41
N ALA A 28 11.72 0.91 -9.14
CA ALA A 28 13.17 0.69 -9.09
C ALA A 28 13.83 1.21 -7.79
N THR A 29 13.27 2.26 -7.17
CA THR A 29 13.85 2.90 -5.98
C THR A 29 12.80 3.06 -4.90
N LYS A 30 13.26 3.21 -3.65
CA LYS A 30 12.39 3.47 -2.50
C LYS A 30 11.63 4.79 -2.67
N ASP A 31 12.29 5.83 -3.19
CA ASP A 31 11.67 7.14 -3.42
C ASP A 31 10.48 7.04 -4.39
N LYS A 32 10.64 6.38 -5.53
CA LYS A 32 9.54 6.17 -6.50
C LYS A 32 8.38 5.35 -5.91
N CYS A 33 8.69 4.37 -5.07
CA CYS A 33 7.68 3.61 -4.35
C CYS A 33 6.94 4.48 -3.32
N TYR A 34 7.67 5.34 -2.62
CA TYR A 34 7.09 6.27 -1.66
C TYR A 34 6.22 7.33 -2.33
N ASP A 35 6.64 7.89 -3.46
CA ASP A 35 5.82 8.80 -4.27
C ASP A 35 4.49 8.12 -4.65
N ARG A 36 4.55 6.86 -5.07
CA ARG A 36 3.34 6.07 -5.36
C ARG A 36 2.46 5.87 -4.12
N VAL A 37 3.05 5.59 -2.95
CA VAL A 37 2.30 5.50 -1.68
C VAL A 37 1.54 6.80 -1.41
N GLN A 38 2.17 7.97 -1.64
CA GLN A 38 1.49 9.25 -1.44
C GLN A 38 0.31 9.44 -2.38
N GLU A 39 0.43 9.01 -3.64
CA GLU A 39 -0.70 9.01 -4.58
C GLU A 39 -1.86 8.13 -4.08
N ILE A 40 -1.56 6.89 -3.64
CA ILE A 40 -2.59 5.97 -3.13
C ILE A 40 -3.27 6.54 -1.89
N VAL A 41 -2.51 7.12 -0.95
CA VAL A 41 -3.08 7.74 0.26
C VAL A 41 -3.95 8.94 -0.09
N ALA A 42 -3.54 9.77 -1.04
CA ALA A 42 -4.34 10.90 -1.50
C ALA A 42 -5.67 10.44 -2.12
N ASP A 43 -5.64 9.42 -2.98
CA ASP A 43 -6.83 8.82 -3.57
C ASP A 43 -7.73 8.14 -2.52
N ALA A 44 -7.14 7.48 -1.51
CA ALA A 44 -7.85 6.79 -0.45
C ALA A 44 -8.53 7.76 0.52
N ARG A 45 -7.93 8.92 0.81
CA ARG A 45 -8.55 9.98 1.63
C ARG A 45 -9.84 10.53 1.03
N GLY A 46 -10.02 10.43 -0.29
CA GLY A 46 -11.27 10.77 -0.96
C GLY A 46 -12.36 9.69 -0.86
N GLN A 47 -12.03 8.49 -0.37
CA GLN A 47 -12.91 7.32 -0.38
C GLN A 47 -13.26 6.80 1.02
N PHE A 48 -12.40 7.02 2.01
CA PHE A 48 -12.60 6.61 3.39
C PHE A 48 -12.98 7.80 4.29
N ASP A 49 -13.72 7.53 5.36
CA ASP A 49 -14.07 8.52 6.38
C ASP A 49 -12.82 9.05 7.09
N ASN A 50 -12.94 10.21 7.75
CA ASN A 50 -11.80 10.88 8.40
C ASN A 50 -11.25 10.13 9.63
N ASP A 51 -11.96 9.12 10.14
CA ASP A 51 -11.60 8.36 11.34
C ASP A 51 -10.76 7.11 11.02
N VAL A 52 -9.82 7.24 10.08
CA VAL A 52 -8.90 6.17 9.67
C VAL A 52 -7.43 6.59 9.76
N GLU A 53 -6.58 5.61 10.04
CA GLU A 53 -5.12 5.75 9.97
C GLU A 53 -4.57 5.05 8.73
N TYR A 54 -3.52 5.65 8.15
CA TYR A 54 -2.83 5.11 6.97
C TYR A 54 -1.42 4.67 7.35
N MET A 55 -1.17 3.37 7.25
CA MET A 55 0.18 2.79 7.33
C MET A 55 0.64 2.36 5.94
N TRP A 56 1.94 2.23 5.72
CA TRP A 56 2.45 1.85 4.41
C TRP A 56 3.77 1.09 4.49
N LYS A 57 4.05 0.32 3.44
CA LYS A 57 5.34 -0.34 3.24
C LYS A 57 5.70 -0.37 1.76
N CYS A 58 7.00 -0.29 1.49
CA CYS A 58 7.60 -0.58 0.20
C CYS A 58 8.41 -1.86 0.35
N THR A 59 7.93 -2.97 -0.22
CA THR A 59 8.58 -4.29 -0.08
C THR A 59 8.91 -4.87 -1.44
N VAL A 60 9.92 -5.75 -1.49
CA VAL A 60 10.20 -6.53 -2.69
C VAL A 60 9.03 -7.46 -2.95
N ASP A 61 8.48 -7.43 -4.17
CA ASP A 61 7.38 -8.32 -4.54
C ASP A 61 7.92 -9.76 -4.65
N THR A 62 7.62 -10.59 -3.65
CA THR A 62 8.00 -12.00 -3.64
C THR A 62 7.01 -12.88 -4.39
N ASP A 63 5.84 -12.35 -4.79
CA ASP A 63 4.82 -13.11 -5.52
C ASP A 63 5.20 -13.43 -6.97
N VAL A 64 6.32 -12.89 -7.46
CA VAL A 64 6.87 -13.19 -8.79
C VAL A 64 7.69 -14.52 -8.81
N VAL A 65 7.98 -15.13 -7.64
CA VAL A 65 8.88 -16.30 -7.53
C VAL A 65 8.22 -17.57 -6.97
N SER A 66 6.89 -17.73 -7.06
CA SER A 66 6.23 -18.99 -6.61
C SER A 66 5.32 -19.65 -7.64
N LYS A 67 5.34 -19.22 -8.91
CA LYS A 67 4.72 -19.95 -10.02
C LYS A 67 5.77 -20.49 -10.99
N ALA A 68 6.74 -21.21 -10.44
CA ALA A 68 7.65 -22.09 -11.17
C ALA A 68 8.00 -23.27 -10.26
N ALA A 69 7.08 -24.23 -10.16
CA ALA A 69 7.31 -25.60 -9.77
C ALA A 69 6.27 -26.48 -10.48
#